data_AF-A0A6M2AS71-F1
#
_entry.id   AF-A0A6M2AS71-F1
#
_cell.length_a   1.000
_cell.length_b   1.000
_cell.length_c   1.000
_cell.angle_alpha   90.00
_cell.angle_beta   90.00
_cell.angle_gamma   90.00
#
_symmetry.space_group_name_H-M   'P 1'
#
loop_
_entity.id
_entity.type
_entity.pdbx_description
1 polymer ?
#
loop_
_entity_poly.entity_id
_entity_poly.type
_entity_poly.pdbx_seq_one_letter_code
_entity_poly.pdbx_strand_id
1 'polypeptide(L)'
;MKQGDLKEEGFEVNCPNCKYLLELVVFPTFSEVLQFGTEEDKKEVLKQMSFWDHWEALSLKSADELPEIEGDNLIFEIIEKKYKRKDFLFLMHNGKEIWKEPLLYEYYDRFIDIGKILHEKYGDRMDDLVPPEYEGWLLGDYLPAPKLIKEFRNSLKNKSK
;
A
#
# COMPACT_ATOMS: atom_id res chain seq x y z
N MET A 1 12.34 18.59 -25.36
CA MET A 1 11.97 17.77 -24.19
C MET A 1 11.48 18.71 -23.10
N LYS A 2 10.22 18.61 -22.69
CA LYS A 2 9.64 19.46 -21.65
C LYS A 2 10.32 19.10 -20.32
N GLN A 3 10.98 20.06 -19.68
CA GLN A 3 11.54 19.91 -18.34
C GLN A 3 10.48 20.31 -17.32
N GLY A 4 10.29 19.46 -16.33
CA GLY A 4 9.19 19.55 -15.38
C GLY A 4 9.06 18.26 -14.60
N ASP A 5 8.56 18.36 -13.38
CA ASP A 5 8.34 17.20 -12.53
C ASP A 5 6.87 16.78 -12.62
N LEU A 6 6.66 15.47 -12.79
CA LEU A 6 5.34 14.86 -12.60
C LEU A 6 5.03 14.88 -11.10
N LYS A 7 3.86 15.39 -10.74
CA LYS A 7 3.27 15.34 -9.41
C LYS A 7 2.04 14.45 -9.45
N GLU A 8 1.52 14.08 -8.28
CA GLU A 8 0.31 13.24 -8.17
C GLU A 8 -0.90 13.88 -8.87
N GLU A 9 -1.06 15.20 -8.73
CA GLU A 9 -2.23 15.93 -9.23
C GLU A 9 -1.95 16.76 -10.49
N GLY A 10 -0.76 16.66 -11.08
CA GLY A 10 -0.43 17.45 -12.24
C GLY A 10 1.04 17.38 -12.67
N PHE A 11 1.42 18.29 -13.54
CA PHE A 11 2.77 18.36 -14.08
C PHE A 11 3.21 19.82 -14.18
N GLU A 12 4.38 20.11 -13.61
CA GLU A 12 5.00 21.42 -13.68
C GLU A 12 5.67 21.64 -15.04
N VAL A 13 5.51 22.82 -15.63
CA VAL A 13 6.22 23.24 -16.84
C VAL A 13 7.28 24.25 -16.43
N ASN A 14 8.55 23.86 -16.50
CA ASN A 14 9.66 24.72 -16.10
C ASN A 14 10.40 25.28 -17.32
N CYS A 15 10.92 26.50 -17.19
CA CYS A 15 11.79 27.10 -18.21
C CYS A 15 13.04 26.24 -18.38
N PRO A 16 13.40 25.81 -19.60
CA PRO A 16 14.52 24.90 -19.79
C PRO A 16 15.88 25.53 -19.45
N ASN A 17 15.98 26.86 -19.48
CA ASN A 17 17.22 27.58 -19.23
C ASN A 17 17.40 27.95 -17.75
N CYS A 18 16.42 28.63 -17.13
CA CYS A 18 16.54 29.13 -15.76
C CYS A 18 15.74 28.33 -14.71
N LYS A 19 15.03 27.28 -15.12
CA LYS A 19 14.20 26.41 -14.25
C LYS A 19 13.04 27.09 -13.54
N TYR A 20 12.76 28.35 -13.87
CA TYR A 20 11.60 29.06 -13.33
C TYR A 20 10.29 28.35 -13.73
N LEU A 21 9.37 28.18 -12.78
CA LEU A 21 8.05 27.58 -13.01
C LEU A 21 7.22 28.51 -13.90
N LEU A 22 6.84 28.01 -15.08
CA LEU A 22 6.03 28.75 -16.04
C LEU A 22 4.54 28.44 -15.84
N GLU A 23 4.20 27.18 -15.60
CA GLU A 23 2.81 26.73 -15.52
C GLU A 23 2.71 25.43 -14.72
N LEU A 24 1.56 25.20 -14.09
CA LEU A 24 1.17 23.92 -13.51
C LEU A 24 -0.04 23.40 -14.29
N VAL A 25 0.12 22.26 -14.96
CA VAL A 25 -0.98 21.57 -15.64
C VAL A 25 -1.58 20.58 -14.65
N VAL A 26 -2.80 20.86 -14.18
CA VAL A 26 -3.51 19.99 -13.24
C VAL A 26 -4.22 18.86 -13.99
N PHE A 27 -4.16 17.64 -13.46
CA PHE A 27 -4.89 16.50 -14.01
C PHE A 27 -6.39 16.58 -13.65
N PRO A 28 -7.29 16.14 -14.56
CA PRO A 28 -8.71 16.17 -14.28
C PRO A 28 -9.07 15.22 -13.14
N THR A 29 -9.97 15.66 -12.26
CA THR A 29 -10.57 14.81 -11.24
C THR A 29 -11.46 13.73 -11.86
N PHE A 30 -11.74 12.66 -11.11
CA PHE A 30 -12.70 11.63 -11.56
C PHE A 30 -14.06 12.22 -11.93
N SER A 31 -14.56 13.21 -11.16
CA SER A 31 -15.82 13.88 -11.47
C SER A 31 -15.77 14.65 -12.79
N GLU A 32 -14.67 15.34 -13.07
CA GLU A 32 -14.48 16.05 -14.35
C GLU A 32 -14.37 15.10 -15.53
N VAL A 33 -13.66 13.97 -15.37
CA VAL A 33 -13.60 12.93 -16.42
C VAL A 33 -14.97 12.32 -16.67
N LEU A 34 -15.76 12.05 -15.62
CA LEU A 34 -17.12 11.54 -15.76
C LEU A 34 -18.05 12.52 -16.48
N GLN A 35 -17.85 13.82 -16.27
CA GLN A 35 -18.67 14.87 -16.88
C GLN A 35 -18.24 15.22 -18.31
N PHE A 36 -16.94 15.34 -18.58
CA PHE A 36 -16.41 15.93 -19.81
C PHE A 36 -15.50 14.99 -20.62
N GLY A 37 -15.04 13.87 -20.05
CA GLY A 37 -14.13 12.93 -20.68
C GLY A 37 -14.76 12.13 -21.82
N THR A 38 -13.93 11.38 -22.55
CA THR A 38 -14.40 10.45 -23.57
C THR A 38 -15.07 9.22 -22.92
N GLU A 39 -15.82 8.44 -23.68
CA GLU A 39 -16.41 7.19 -23.17
C GLU A 39 -15.36 6.18 -22.71
N GLU A 40 -14.16 6.21 -23.32
CA GLU A 40 -13.03 5.38 -22.89
C GLU A 40 -12.48 5.84 -21.54
N ASP A 41 -12.27 7.15 -21.37
CA ASP A 41 -11.78 7.73 -20.10
C ASP A 41 -12.78 7.46 -18.96
N LYS A 42 -14.08 7.67 -19.22
CA LYS A 42 -15.14 7.37 -18.25
C LYS A 42 -15.12 5.92 -17.82
N LYS A 43 -14.97 5.00 -18.78
CA LYS A 43 -14.91 3.56 -18.50
C LYS A 43 -13.69 3.23 -17.64
N GLU A 44 -12.56 3.88 -17.86
CA GLU A 44 -11.36 3.65 -17.07
C GLU A 44 -11.49 4.20 -15.64
N VAL A 45 -12.03 5.42 -15.48
CA VAL A 45 -12.34 5.98 -14.16
C VAL A 45 -13.30 5.10 -13.39
N LEU A 46 -14.36 4.59 -14.02
CA LEU A 46 -15.29 3.67 -13.36
C LEU A 46 -14.63 2.36 -12.91
N LYS A 47 -13.66 1.83 -13.66
CA LYS A 47 -12.88 0.67 -13.21
C LYS A 47 -12.00 1.00 -12.02
N GLN A 48 -11.32 2.14 -12.03
CA GLN A 48 -10.47 2.58 -10.92
C GLN A 48 -11.30 2.80 -9.65
N MET A 49 -12.44 3.48 -9.75
CA MET A 49 -13.37 3.66 -8.64
C MET A 49 -13.84 2.30 -8.09
N SER A 50 -14.29 1.39 -8.95
CA SER A 50 -14.72 0.05 -8.54
C SER A 50 -13.59 -0.76 -7.89
N PHE A 51 -12.34 -0.54 -8.31
CA PHE A 51 -11.18 -1.17 -7.70
C PHE A 51 -10.92 -0.62 -6.30
N TRP A 52 -10.95 0.70 -6.13
CA TRP A 52 -10.80 1.34 -4.82
C TRP A 52 -11.92 0.96 -3.85
N ASP A 53 -13.17 0.92 -4.31
CA ASP A 53 -14.30 0.44 -3.49
C ASP A 53 -14.07 -1.01 -3.03
N HIS A 54 -13.53 -1.86 -3.91
CA HIS A 54 -13.24 -3.24 -3.60
C HIS A 54 -12.05 -3.40 -2.65
N TRP A 55 -11.00 -2.60 -2.82
CA TRP A 55 -9.86 -2.56 -1.91
C TRP A 55 -10.30 -2.07 -0.54
N GLU A 56 -11.03 -0.96 -0.47
CA GLU A 56 -11.52 -0.38 0.79
C GLU A 56 -12.38 -1.35 1.58
N ALA A 57 -13.27 -2.09 0.89
CA ALA A 57 -14.15 -3.08 1.50
C ALA A 57 -13.44 -4.34 2.01
N LEU A 58 -12.21 -4.63 1.55
CA LEU A 58 -11.48 -5.85 1.91
C LEU A 58 -10.19 -5.58 2.70
N SER A 59 -9.74 -4.33 2.76
CA SER A 59 -8.55 -3.95 3.51
C SER A 59 -8.78 -4.05 5.00
N LEU A 60 -7.80 -4.60 5.72
CA LEU A 60 -7.84 -4.69 7.19
C LEU A 60 -7.87 -3.28 7.82
N LYS A 61 -8.91 -2.95 8.59
CA LYS A 61 -9.11 -1.61 9.18
C LYS A 61 -8.75 -1.55 10.66
N SER A 62 -8.96 -2.65 11.39
CA SER A 62 -8.81 -2.64 12.84
C SER A 62 -8.42 -3.99 13.42
N ALA A 63 -7.94 -3.97 14.66
CA ALA A 63 -7.59 -5.17 15.42
C ALA A 63 -8.78 -6.12 15.65
N ASP A 64 -10.00 -5.58 15.68
CA ASP A 64 -11.22 -6.36 15.93
C ASP A 64 -11.57 -7.33 14.78
N GLU A 65 -11.06 -7.08 13.59
CA GLU A 65 -11.24 -7.96 12.42
C GLU A 65 -10.29 -9.17 12.44
N LEU A 66 -9.29 -9.16 13.32
CA LEU A 66 -8.33 -10.24 13.46
C LEU A 66 -8.84 -11.31 14.45
N PRO A 67 -8.63 -12.60 14.13
CA PRO A 67 -8.95 -13.68 15.04
C PRO A 67 -8.09 -13.59 16.32
N GLU A 68 -8.54 -14.21 17.40
CA GLU A 68 -7.66 -14.42 18.54
C GLU A 68 -6.71 -15.59 18.24
N ILE A 69 -5.43 -15.42 18.58
CA ILE A 69 -4.39 -16.42 18.38
C ILE A 69 -3.67 -16.59 19.71
N GLU A 70 -3.68 -17.83 20.22
CA GLU A 70 -3.02 -18.16 21.48
C GLU A 70 -1.50 -18.31 21.31
N GLY A 71 -0.78 -18.04 22.40
CA GLY A 71 0.67 -18.18 22.48
C GLY A 71 1.44 -16.86 22.39
N ASP A 72 2.75 -16.98 22.59
CA ASP A 72 3.72 -15.89 22.58
C ASP A 72 4.67 -16.02 21.38
N ASN A 73 5.43 -14.96 21.11
CA ASN A 73 6.41 -14.89 20.01
C ASN A 73 5.77 -15.16 18.64
N LEU A 74 4.59 -14.57 18.42
CA LEU A 74 3.82 -14.66 17.20
C LEU A 74 4.59 -13.96 16.07
N ILE A 75 4.89 -14.72 15.03
CA ILE A 75 5.47 -14.23 13.79
C ILE A 75 4.39 -14.31 12.72
N PHE A 76 4.23 -13.21 11.99
CA PHE A 76 3.33 -13.10 10.85
C PHE A 76 4.14 -12.95 9.57
N GLU A 77 3.60 -13.44 8.46
CA GLU A 77 4.22 -13.36 7.15
C GLU A 77 3.25 -12.74 6.16
N ILE A 78 3.78 -11.88 5.28
CA ILE A 78 3.04 -11.38 4.13
C ILE A 78 3.55 -12.08 2.88
N ILE A 79 2.61 -12.61 2.10
CA ILE A 79 2.91 -13.26 0.83
C ILE A 79 1.95 -12.80 -0.26
N GLU A 80 2.47 -12.70 -1.48
CA GLU A 80 1.67 -12.49 -2.67
C GLU A 80 1.15 -13.83 -3.19
N LYS A 81 -0.16 -13.90 -3.47
CA LYS A 81 -0.77 -15.04 -4.17
C LYS A 81 -1.85 -14.59 -5.13
N LYS A 82 -1.98 -15.34 -6.22
CA LYS A 82 -3.13 -15.22 -7.13
C LYS A 82 -4.36 -15.88 -6.54
N TYR A 83 -5.45 -15.13 -6.43
CA TYR A 83 -6.77 -15.64 -6.07
C TYR A 83 -7.79 -15.20 -7.13
N LYS A 84 -8.47 -16.17 -7.75
CA LYS A 84 -9.46 -15.92 -8.83
C LYS A 84 -8.93 -14.99 -9.94
N ARG A 85 -7.66 -15.17 -10.35
CA ARG A 85 -6.95 -14.39 -11.39
C ARG A 85 -6.63 -12.92 -11.02
N LYS A 86 -6.77 -12.55 -9.74
CA LYS A 86 -6.30 -11.26 -9.21
C LYS A 86 -5.19 -11.49 -8.20
N ASP A 87 -4.30 -10.53 -8.07
CA ASP A 87 -3.22 -10.57 -7.09
C ASP A 87 -3.73 -10.06 -5.73
N PHE A 88 -3.40 -10.80 -4.69
CA PHE A 88 -3.79 -10.53 -3.32
C PHE A 88 -2.58 -10.64 -2.41
N LEU A 89 -2.58 -9.80 -1.39
CA LEU A 89 -1.73 -9.90 -0.23
C LEU A 89 -2.40 -10.83 0.78
N PHE A 90 -1.67 -11.85 1.25
CA PHE A 90 -2.13 -12.75 2.30
C PHE A 90 -1.29 -12.54 3.55
N LEU A 91 -1.98 -12.29 4.67
CA LEU A 91 -1.41 -12.32 5.99
C LEU A 91 -1.49 -13.75 6.53
N MET A 92 -0.34 -14.30 6.88
CA MET A 92 -0.19 -15.69 7.29
C MET A 92 0.38 -15.80 8.70
N HIS A 93 -0.01 -16.84 9.42
CA HIS A 93 0.61 -17.25 10.67
C HIS A 93 0.68 -18.78 10.72
N ASN A 94 1.88 -19.35 10.96
CA ASN A 94 2.10 -20.80 11.03
C ASN A 94 1.49 -21.57 9.83
N GLY A 95 1.65 -21.02 8.62
CA GLY A 95 1.13 -21.59 7.38
C GLY A 95 -0.38 -21.46 7.16
N LYS A 96 -1.11 -20.77 8.06
CA LYS A 96 -2.55 -20.51 7.93
C LYS A 96 -2.83 -19.07 7.51
N GLU A 97 -3.82 -18.89 6.64
CA GLU A 97 -4.34 -17.58 6.28
C GLU A 97 -5.10 -16.98 7.46
N ILE A 98 -4.71 -15.77 7.85
CA ILE A 98 -5.37 -14.97 8.89
C ILE A 98 -6.25 -13.90 8.24
N TRP A 99 -5.73 -13.26 7.19
CA TRP A 99 -6.42 -12.23 6.44
C TRP A 99 -5.90 -12.16 5.00
N LYS A 100 -6.63 -11.50 4.10
CA LYS A 100 -6.13 -11.09 2.80
C LYS A 100 -6.79 -9.81 2.29
N GLU A 101 -6.06 -9.06 1.48
CA GLU A 101 -6.56 -7.85 0.81
C GLU A 101 -6.02 -7.75 -0.63
N PRO A 102 -6.68 -7.01 -1.54
CA PRO A 102 -6.17 -6.83 -2.90
C PRO A 102 -4.79 -6.17 -2.90
N LEU A 103 -3.88 -6.66 -3.74
CA LEU A 103 -2.50 -6.18 -3.79
C LEU A 103 -2.39 -4.86 -4.56
N LEU A 104 -1.64 -3.89 -4.03
CA LEU A 104 -1.19 -2.68 -4.76
C LEU A 104 0.33 -2.68 -4.92
N TYR A 105 0.81 -1.84 -5.82
CA TYR A 105 2.23 -1.49 -5.94
C TYR A 105 2.62 -0.47 -4.87
N GLU A 106 3.90 -0.45 -4.48
CA GLU A 106 4.47 0.43 -3.43
C GLU A 106 3.80 0.29 -2.06
N TYR A 107 3.61 -0.95 -1.63
CA TYR A 107 2.84 -1.29 -0.43
C TYR A 107 3.55 -1.07 0.92
N TYR A 108 4.72 -0.43 0.97
CA TYR A 108 5.54 -0.35 2.18
C TYR A 108 4.83 0.34 3.35
N ASP A 109 4.11 1.43 3.08
CA ASP A 109 3.34 2.14 4.12
C ASP A 109 2.21 1.25 4.66
N ARG A 110 1.53 0.55 3.75
CA ARG A 110 0.45 -0.35 4.13
C ARG A 110 0.94 -1.59 4.87
N PHE A 111 2.14 -2.10 4.56
CA PHE A 111 2.83 -3.13 5.35
C PHE A 111 3.03 -2.68 6.80
N ILE A 112 3.47 -1.44 7.00
CA ILE A 112 3.66 -0.86 8.33
C ILE A 112 2.31 -0.73 9.05
N ASP A 113 1.27 -0.28 8.36
CA ASP A 113 -0.07 -0.14 8.95
C ASP A 113 -0.69 -1.49 9.35
N ILE A 114 -0.57 -2.52 8.51
CA ILE A 114 -0.95 -3.89 8.90
C ILE A 114 -0.19 -4.31 10.16
N GLY A 115 1.11 -4.04 10.21
CA GLY A 115 1.93 -4.34 11.37
C GLY A 115 1.49 -3.61 12.64
N LYS A 116 1.07 -2.35 12.55
CA LYS A 116 0.49 -1.61 13.69
C LYS A 116 -0.82 -2.23 14.16
N ILE A 117 -1.70 -2.62 13.23
CA ILE A 117 -2.97 -3.29 13.57
C ILE A 117 -2.72 -4.63 14.26
N LEU A 118 -1.74 -5.41 13.78
CA LEU A 118 -1.32 -6.64 14.44
C LEU A 118 -0.77 -6.39 15.84
N HIS A 119 0.08 -5.38 16.00
CA HIS A 119 0.62 -5.04 17.31
C HIS A 119 -0.44 -4.52 18.28
N GLU A 120 -1.45 -3.79 17.79
CA GLU A 120 -2.62 -3.40 18.59
C GLU A 120 -3.40 -4.63 19.08
N LYS A 121 -3.58 -5.65 18.23
CA LYS A 121 -4.30 -6.89 18.57
C LYS A 121 -3.52 -7.78 19.55
N TYR A 122 -2.25 -8.03 19.26
CA TYR A 122 -1.47 -9.08 19.93
C TYR A 122 -0.44 -8.54 20.93
N GLY A 123 -0.17 -7.22 20.92
CA GLY A 123 0.76 -6.56 21.82
C GLY A 123 2.17 -7.14 21.75
N ASP A 124 2.81 -7.27 22.91
CA ASP A 124 4.16 -7.81 23.09
C ASP A 124 4.31 -9.30 22.71
N ARG A 125 3.19 -9.98 22.43
CA ARG A 125 3.19 -11.34 21.89
C ARG A 125 3.61 -11.37 20.43
N MET A 126 3.47 -10.26 19.69
CA MET A 126 3.95 -10.16 18.30
C MET A 126 5.45 -9.87 18.26
N ASP A 127 6.20 -10.75 17.62
CA ASP A 127 7.66 -10.64 17.51
C ASP A 127 8.14 -10.03 16.18
N ASP A 128 7.45 -10.34 15.08
CA ASP A 128 7.83 -9.84 13.75
C ASP A 128 6.66 -9.89 12.75
N LEU A 129 6.76 -9.03 11.74
CA LEU A 129 6.01 -9.12 10.50
C LEU A 129 7.05 -9.29 9.38
N VAL A 130 7.06 -10.45 8.75
CA VAL A 130 8.06 -10.83 7.75
C VAL A 130 7.58 -10.36 6.37
N PRO A 131 8.38 -9.57 5.62
CA PRO A 131 8.05 -9.19 4.26
C PRO A 131 8.14 -10.40 3.31
N PRO A 132 7.50 -10.32 2.13
CA PRO A 132 7.65 -11.31 1.07
C PRO A 132 9.12 -11.47 0.64
N GLU A 133 9.46 -12.65 0.12
CA GLU A 133 10.80 -12.95 -0.42
C GLU A 133 11.17 -12.04 -1.61
N TYR A 134 10.18 -11.67 -2.42
CA TYR A 134 10.33 -10.69 -3.49
C TYR A 134 9.65 -9.38 -3.09
N GLU A 135 10.46 -8.33 -2.91
CA GLU A 135 9.98 -7.05 -2.38
C GLU A 135 9.63 -6.03 -3.49
N GLY A 136 9.64 -6.40 -4.78
CA GLY A 136 9.50 -5.44 -5.89
C GLY A 136 8.18 -4.64 -5.86
N TRP A 137 7.05 -5.29 -5.59
CA TRP A 137 5.77 -4.60 -5.41
C TRP A 137 5.65 -3.91 -4.05
N LEU A 138 6.39 -4.39 -3.05
CA LEU A 138 6.34 -3.86 -1.69
C LEU A 138 7.07 -2.53 -1.60
N LEU A 139 8.27 -2.45 -2.17
CA LEU A 139 9.12 -1.28 -2.13
C LEU A 139 8.81 -0.29 -3.25
N GLY A 140 8.49 -0.84 -4.43
CA GLY A 140 8.49 -0.13 -5.70
C GLY A 140 9.72 0.75 -5.90
N ASP A 141 9.52 1.99 -6.33
CA ASP A 141 10.59 2.94 -6.66
C ASP A 141 10.91 3.89 -5.51
N TYR A 142 10.28 3.70 -4.33
CA TYR A 142 10.54 4.52 -3.16
C TYR A 142 11.81 4.08 -2.43
N LEU A 143 12.94 4.73 -2.74
CA LEU A 143 14.27 4.42 -2.18
C LEU A 143 14.32 4.26 -0.65
N PRO A 144 13.58 5.03 0.18
CA PRO A 144 13.58 4.85 1.62
C PRO A 144 12.81 3.63 2.14
N ALA A 145 11.94 3.00 1.33
CA ALA A 145 11.06 1.91 1.76
C ALA A 145 11.79 0.77 2.51
N PRO A 146 12.95 0.24 2.06
CA PRO A 146 13.64 -0.85 2.77
C PRO A 146 14.08 -0.44 4.18
N LYS A 147 14.50 0.81 4.33
CA LYS A 147 14.92 1.35 5.62
C LYS A 147 13.73 1.46 6.58
N LEU A 148 12.59 1.99 6.10
CA LEU A 148 11.38 2.14 6.90
C LEU A 148 10.83 0.80 7.38
N ILE A 149 10.77 -0.20 6.49
CA ILE A 149 10.35 -1.57 6.85
C ILE A 149 11.28 -2.16 7.92
N LYS A 150 12.59 -2.00 7.76
CA LYS A 150 13.57 -2.51 8.73
C LYS A 150 13.45 -1.82 10.09
N GLU A 151 13.26 -0.50 10.10
CA GLU A 151 13.08 0.28 11.33
C GLU A 151 11.81 -0.15 12.07
N PHE A 152 10.70 -0.31 11.35
CA PHE A 152 9.45 -0.81 11.91
C PHE A 152 9.60 -2.22 12.50
N ARG A 153 10.21 -3.16 11.76
CA ARG A 153 10.43 -4.53 12.28
C ARG A 153 11.32 -4.55 13.53
N ASN A 154 12.32 -3.67 13.59
CA ASN A 154 13.16 -3.54 14.78
C ASN A 154 12.39 -2.95 15.97
N SER A 155 11.41 -2.06 15.75
CA SER A 155 10.61 -1.52 16.85
C SER A 155 9.73 -2.60 17.50
N LEU A 156 9.27 -3.60 16.75
CA LEU A 156 8.51 -4.74 17.30
C LEU A 156 9.34 -5.59 18.27
N LYS A 157 10.65 -5.69 18.05
CA LYS A 157 11.56 -6.52 18.86
C LYS A 157 12.00 -5.84 20.16
N ASN A 158 11.94 -4.51 20.20
CA ASN A 158 12.29 -3.73 21.37
C ASN A 158 11.09 -3.66 22.33
N LYS A 159 10.79 -4.80 22.97
CA LYS A 159 9.70 -4.92 23.95
C LYS A 159 9.84 -3.85 25.04
N SER A 160 8.75 -3.18 25.37
CA SER A 160 8.69 -2.23 26.49
C SER A 160 9.05 -2.99 27.77
N LYS A 161 10.20 -2.66 28.37
CA LYS A 161 10.63 -3.22 29.66
C LYS A 161 9.81 -2.65 30.81
#